data_AF-A0A7S1GMH2-F1
#
_entry.id   AF-A0A7S1GMH2-F1
#
_cell.length_a   1.000
_cell.length_b   1.000
_cell.length_c   1.000
_cell.angle_alpha   90.00
_cell.angle_beta   90.00
_cell.angle_gamma   90.00
#
_symmetry.space_group_name_H-M   'P 1'
#
loop_
_entity.id
_entity.type
_entity.pdbx_description
1 polymer ?
#
loop_
_entity_poly.entity_id
_entity_poly.type
_entity_poly.pdbx_seq_one_letter_code
_entity_poly.pdbx_strand_id
1 'polypeptide(L)'
;YGMNGIVRFLLYRNFSEIYLQGSQNKSQAVWTEEYIEKFMEGATNEKSYVHKPYGEATNTFRDALRDTVDLQNKHVLVIGTEYPWVEALCLHFGAAHVTTLEYGTILNQHPRITTKTPYEFRREYQTKRHNNNNNNNNNM
;
A
#
# COMPACT_ATOMS: atom_id res chain seq x y z
N TYR A 1 4.79 -10.05 -30.59
CA TYR A 1 4.55 -10.96 -29.46
C TYR A 1 4.79 -12.39 -29.94
N GLY A 2 5.71 -13.13 -29.30
CA GLY A 2 5.94 -14.55 -29.62
C GLY A 2 5.15 -15.42 -28.65
N MET A 3 4.35 -16.36 -29.18
CA MET A 3 3.61 -17.37 -28.40
C MET A 3 4.54 -18.50 -27.90
N ASN A 4 5.67 -18.16 -27.29
CA ASN A 4 6.61 -19.14 -26.74
C ASN A 4 6.73 -19.08 -25.21
N GLY A 5 5.82 -18.38 -24.52
CA GLY A 5 5.78 -18.32 -23.05
C GLY A 5 7.00 -17.64 -22.40
N ILE A 6 7.94 -17.13 -23.19
CA ILE A 6 9.13 -16.43 -22.70
C ILE A 6 8.76 -14.95 -22.59
N VAL A 7 8.43 -14.53 -21.37
CA VAL A 7 8.42 -13.11 -21.02
C VAL A 7 9.87 -12.64 -20.98
N ARG A 8 10.33 -11.98 -22.04
CA ARG A 8 11.60 -11.25 -22.00
C ARG A 8 11.42 -10.05 -21.09
N PHE A 9 11.82 -10.19 -19.83
CA PHE A 9 12.07 -9.04 -18.97
C PHE A 9 13.24 -8.28 -19.60
N LEU A 10 12.94 -7.18 -20.29
CA LEU A 10 13.92 -6.11 -20.43
C LEU A 10 14.17 -5.63 -19.01
N LEU A 11 15.24 -6.11 -18.39
CA LEU A 11 15.77 -5.57 -17.15
C LEU A 11 16.18 -4.14 -17.45
N TYR A 12 15.24 -3.20 -17.31
CA TYR A 12 15.59 -1.80 -17.16
C TYR A 12 16.42 -1.74 -15.87
N ARG A 13 17.74 -1.57 -16.01
CA ARG A 13 18.70 -1.50 -14.89
C ARG A 13 18.24 -0.54 -13.79
N ASN A 14 17.50 0.49 -14.16
CA ASN A 14 16.93 1.50 -13.27
C ASN A 14 15.69 1.00 -12.47
N PHE A 15 14.92 0.04 -13.00
CA PHE A 15 13.78 -0.54 -12.29
C PHE A 15 14.25 -1.41 -11.11
N SER A 16 15.30 -2.22 -11.30
CA SER A 16 15.85 -3.04 -10.22
C SER A 16 16.49 -2.22 -9.09
N GLU A 17 17.18 -1.13 -9.38
CA GLU A 17 17.84 -0.32 -8.34
C GLU A 17 16.84 0.49 -7.51
N ILE A 18 15.82 1.06 -8.17
CA ILE A 18 14.80 1.88 -7.49
C ILE A 18 13.81 1.00 -6.72
N TYR A 19 13.40 -0.14 -7.29
CA TYR A 19 12.29 -0.96 -6.76
C TYR A 19 12.76 -2.22 -6.00
N LEU A 20 13.96 -2.75 -6.26
CA LEU A 20 14.44 -4.00 -5.61
C LEU A 20 15.57 -3.79 -4.61
N GLN A 21 16.37 -2.72 -4.75
CA GLN A 21 17.55 -2.47 -3.90
C GLN A 21 17.31 -1.44 -2.78
N GLY A 22 16.06 -1.05 -2.51
CA GLY A 22 15.73 -0.20 -1.37
C GLY A 22 16.53 1.09 -1.37
N SER A 23 16.49 1.83 -2.49
CA SER A 23 17.09 3.16 -2.62
C SER A 23 16.66 4.05 -1.44
N GLN A 24 17.56 4.17 -0.46
CA GLN A 24 17.38 4.94 0.78
C GLN A 24 17.34 6.46 0.53
N ASN A 25 17.38 6.90 -0.73
CA ASN A 25 17.73 8.28 -1.12
C ASN A 25 16.71 8.93 -2.07
N LYS A 26 15.48 8.45 -2.15
CA LYS A 26 14.38 9.25 -2.74
C LYS A 26 13.69 10.04 -1.63
N SER A 27 13.41 11.31 -1.92
CA SER A 27 12.59 12.21 -1.10
C SER A 27 11.42 11.45 -0.46
N GLN A 28 11.43 11.35 0.87
CA GLN A 28 10.43 10.62 1.63
C GLN A 28 9.09 11.33 1.44
N ALA A 29 8.12 10.67 0.80
CA ALA A 29 6.77 11.21 0.73
C ALA A 29 6.23 11.33 2.16
N VAL A 30 5.66 12.49 2.51
CA VAL A 30 5.08 12.70 3.85
C VAL A 30 3.57 12.64 3.73
N TRP A 31 2.97 11.68 4.43
CA TRP A 31 1.53 11.56 4.57
C TRP A 31 1.14 12.02 5.97
N THR A 32 0.79 13.30 6.07
CA THR A 32 0.20 13.85 7.30
C THR A 32 -1.23 13.34 7.45
N GLU A 33 -1.75 13.37 8.68
CA GLU A 33 -3.14 13.00 8.95
C GLU A 33 -4.12 13.87 8.13
N GLU A 34 -3.94 15.19 8.16
CA GLU A 34 -4.73 16.15 7.35
C GLU A 34 -4.67 15.84 5.85
N TYR A 35 -3.53 15.37 5.35
CA TYR A 35 -3.40 15.02 3.93
C TYR A 35 -4.26 13.81 3.56
N ILE A 36 -4.34 12.82 4.44
CA ILE A 36 -5.19 11.63 4.26
C ILE A 36 -6.66 11.97 4.43
N GLU A 37 -7.01 12.80 5.41
CA GLU A 37 -8.38 13.27 5.63
C GLU A 37 -8.95 13.98 4.39
N LYS A 38 -8.15 14.79 3.69
CA LYS A 38 -8.56 15.41 2.41
C LYS A 38 -8.98 14.38 1.36
N PHE A 39 -8.31 13.23 1.29
CA PHE A 39 -8.72 12.14 0.40
C PHE A 39 -10.00 11.44 0.90
N MET A 40 -10.17 11.30 2.22
CA MET A 40 -11.39 10.76 2.81
C MET A 40 -12.60 11.67 2.56
N GLU A 41 -12.43 12.99 2.64
CA GLU A 41 -13.48 13.94 2.25
C GLU A 41 -13.83 13.80 0.76
N GLY A 42 -12.82 13.65 -0.10
CA GLY A 42 -13.02 13.36 -1.52
C GLY A 42 -13.80 12.07 -1.78
N ALA A 43 -13.69 11.07 -0.89
CA ALA A 43 -14.48 9.84 -0.96
C ALA A 43 -15.98 10.08 -0.75
N THR A 44 -16.35 11.07 0.06
CA THR A 44 -17.77 11.39 0.35
C THR A 44 -18.47 12.14 -0.77
N ASN A 45 -17.70 12.87 -1.59
CA ASN A 45 -18.26 13.80 -2.58
C ASN A 45 -18.34 13.13 -3.96
N GLU A 46 -19.55 12.73 -4.36
CA GLU A 46 -19.81 12.11 -5.67
C GLU A 46 -19.42 12.99 -6.87
N LYS A 47 -19.27 14.31 -6.67
CA LYS A 47 -18.91 15.28 -7.71
C LYS A 47 -17.41 15.57 -7.81
N SER A 48 -16.58 15.00 -6.93
CA SER A 48 -15.13 15.17 -6.96
C SER A 48 -14.43 13.87 -7.31
N TYR A 49 -13.29 13.98 -7.98
CA TYR A 49 -12.36 12.85 -8.10
C TYR A 49 -11.71 12.61 -6.74
N VAL A 50 -11.65 11.36 -6.32
CA VAL A 50 -10.87 10.97 -5.13
C VAL A 50 -9.38 11.25 -5.39
N HIS A 51 -8.89 10.98 -6.60
CA HIS A 51 -7.54 11.38 -7.02
C HIS A 51 -7.53 11.89 -8.47
N LYS A 52 -7.41 13.22 -8.63
CA LYS A 52 -7.55 13.89 -9.94
C LYS A 52 -6.70 13.29 -11.08
N PRO A 53 -5.42 12.91 -10.87
CA PRO A 53 -4.61 12.29 -11.93
C PRO A 53 -5.19 11.03 -12.57
N TYR A 54 -6.00 10.25 -11.84
CA TYR A 54 -6.64 9.04 -12.36
C TYR A 54 -8.11 9.25 -12.78
N GLY A 55 -8.64 10.47 -12.62
CA GLY A 55 -9.98 10.86 -13.10
C GLY A 55 -11.11 9.95 -12.59
N GLU A 56 -12.09 9.69 -13.46
CA GLU A 56 -13.32 8.93 -13.14
C GLU A 56 -13.05 7.50 -12.66
N ALA A 57 -11.94 6.89 -13.06
CA ALA A 57 -11.59 5.53 -12.63
C ALA A 57 -11.49 5.41 -11.10
N THR A 58 -11.10 6.50 -10.41
CA THR A 58 -11.07 6.53 -8.93
C THR A 58 -12.46 6.49 -8.32
N ASN A 59 -13.45 7.09 -8.97
CA ASN A 59 -14.84 7.08 -8.52
C ASN A 59 -15.49 5.72 -8.81
N THR A 60 -15.23 5.13 -9.97
CA THR A 60 -15.66 3.75 -10.27
C THR A 60 -15.09 2.76 -9.25
N PHE A 61 -13.81 2.91 -8.88
CA PHE A 61 -13.19 2.07 -7.86
C PHE A 61 -13.80 2.28 -6.47
N ARG A 62 -14.04 3.54 -6.07
CA ARG A 62 -14.77 3.86 -4.84
C ARG A 62 -16.14 3.19 -4.81
N ASP A 63 -16.92 3.34 -5.87
CA ASP A 63 -18.29 2.81 -5.94
C ASP A 63 -18.28 1.28 -5.92
N ALA A 64 -17.36 0.64 -6.65
CA ALA A 64 -17.16 -0.80 -6.58
C ALA A 64 -16.77 -1.26 -5.18
N LEU A 65 -15.86 -0.57 -4.49
CA LEU A 65 -15.49 -0.89 -3.10
C LEU A 65 -16.70 -0.80 -2.17
N ARG A 66 -17.47 0.30 -2.25
CA ARG A 66 -18.69 0.52 -1.46
C ARG A 66 -19.71 -0.59 -1.67
N ASP A 67 -19.93 -0.98 -2.92
CA ASP A 67 -21.07 -1.82 -3.30
C ASP A 67 -20.75 -3.33 -3.21
N THR A 68 -19.46 -3.71 -3.19
CA THR A 68 -19.05 -5.12 -3.30
C THR A 68 -18.22 -5.65 -2.14
N VAL A 69 -17.65 -4.79 -1.28
CA VAL A 69 -16.71 -5.22 -0.23
C VAL A 69 -17.13 -4.66 1.13
N ASP A 70 -17.33 -5.55 2.11
CA ASP A 70 -17.46 -5.15 3.51
C ASP A 70 -16.07 -4.96 4.14
N LEU A 71 -15.70 -3.70 4.36
CA LEU A 71 -14.44 -3.30 4.98
C LEU A 71 -14.56 -3.06 6.48
N GLN A 72 -15.74 -3.17 7.08
CA GLN A 72 -15.95 -2.86 8.49
C GLN A 72 -15.03 -3.70 9.38
N ASN A 73 -14.21 -3.01 10.16
CA ASN A 73 -13.22 -3.57 11.08
C ASN A 73 -12.18 -4.52 10.44
N LYS A 74 -11.95 -4.42 9.12
CA LYS A 74 -10.96 -5.25 8.42
C LYS A 74 -9.57 -4.63 8.41
N HIS A 75 -8.56 -5.49 8.24
CA HIS A 75 -7.19 -5.09 7.93
C HIS A 75 -6.96 -5.22 6.43
N VAL A 76 -6.53 -4.14 5.78
CA VAL A 76 -6.34 -4.09 4.32
C VAL A 76 -4.86 -3.99 3.98
N LEU A 77 -4.40 -4.73 2.98
CA LEU A 77 -3.08 -4.58 2.38
C LEU A 77 -3.23 -3.87 1.02
N VAL A 78 -2.62 -2.70 0.90
CA VAL A 78 -2.52 -1.95 -0.36
C VAL A 78 -1.11 -2.12 -0.90
N ILE A 79 -0.94 -2.36 -2.20
CA ILE A 79 0.36 -2.55 -2.84
C ILE A 79 0.48 -1.57 -4.00
N GLY A 80 1.57 -0.79 -4.04
CA GLY A 80 1.90 0.05 -5.19
C GLY A 80 1.05 1.30 -5.32
N THR A 81 1.05 2.17 -4.30
CA THR A 81 0.35 3.46 -4.35
C THR A 81 1.23 4.59 -3.82
N GLU A 82 1.44 5.59 -4.68
CA GLU A 82 2.29 6.74 -4.38
C GLU A 82 1.53 7.84 -3.58
N TYR A 83 0.20 7.84 -3.67
CA TYR A 83 -0.69 8.78 -2.96
C TYR A 83 -1.73 8.01 -2.14
N PRO A 84 -2.14 8.49 -0.96
CA PRO A 84 -2.92 7.69 0.00
C PRO A 84 -4.43 7.60 -0.34
N TRP A 85 -4.80 7.66 -1.61
CA TRP A 85 -6.21 7.74 -2.02
C TRP A 85 -6.94 6.40 -1.85
N VAL A 86 -6.25 5.27 -2.05
CA VAL A 86 -6.83 3.93 -1.83
C VAL A 86 -6.97 3.68 -0.33
N GLU A 87 -5.96 4.02 0.46
CA GLU A 87 -5.96 3.91 1.91
C GLU A 87 -7.08 4.73 2.53
N ALA A 88 -7.24 5.98 2.08
CA ALA A 88 -8.33 6.84 2.49
C ALA A 88 -9.70 6.24 2.18
N LEU A 89 -9.90 5.65 1.00
CA LEU A 89 -11.13 4.93 0.66
C LEU A 89 -11.38 3.76 1.61
N CYS A 90 -10.35 2.95 1.88
CA CYS A 90 -10.48 1.82 2.80
C CYS A 90 -10.87 2.26 4.22
N LEU A 91 -10.22 3.30 4.74
CA LEU A 91 -10.54 3.86 6.06
C LEU A 91 -11.93 4.51 6.10
N HIS A 92 -12.32 5.20 5.02
CA HIS A 92 -13.64 5.81 4.89
C HIS A 92 -14.76 4.75 4.94
N PHE A 93 -14.56 3.61 4.27
CA PHE A 93 -15.51 2.49 4.29
C PHE A 93 -15.39 1.57 5.52
N GLY A 94 -14.59 1.95 6.52
CA GLY A 94 -14.60 1.32 7.84
C GLY A 94 -13.49 0.31 8.11
N ALA A 95 -12.45 0.25 7.29
CA ALA A 95 -11.26 -0.54 7.63
C ALA A 95 -10.71 -0.12 9.00
N ALA A 96 -10.40 -1.12 9.84
CA ALA A 96 -9.75 -0.89 11.13
C ALA A 96 -8.33 -0.38 10.94
N HIS A 97 -7.62 -0.92 9.95
CA HIS A 97 -6.22 -0.60 9.67
C HIS A 97 -5.86 -0.87 8.22
N VAL A 98 -4.97 -0.06 7.66
CA VAL A 98 -4.42 -0.25 6.31
C VAL A 98 -2.90 -0.38 6.38
N THR A 99 -2.35 -1.39 5.73
CA THR A 99 -0.92 -1.53 5.51
C THR A 99 -0.61 -1.30 4.05
N THR A 100 0.27 -0.36 3.75
CA THR A 100 0.72 -0.03 2.40
C THR A 100 2.10 -0.59 2.17
N LEU A 101 2.24 -1.41 1.13
CA LEU A 101 3.50 -1.90 0.62
C LEU A 101 3.90 -1.07 -0.60
N GLU A 102 4.84 -0.15 -0.40
CA GLU A 102 5.35 0.74 -1.45
C GLU A 102 6.87 0.67 -1.52
N TYR A 103 7.44 0.86 -2.70
CA TYR A 103 8.86 0.77 -2.92
C TYR A 103 9.64 1.96 -2.35
N GLY A 104 9.02 3.14 -2.37
CA GLY A 104 9.53 4.34 -1.71
C GLY A 104 9.22 4.35 -0.22
N THR A 105 10.14 4.91 0.58
CA THR A 105 9.87 5.19 1.99
C THR A 105 8.85 6.32 2.11
N ILE A 106 7.80 6.10 2.91
CA ILE A 106 6.75 7.09 3.20
C ILE A 106 6.78 7.38 4.70
N LEU A 107 6.90 8.65 5.08
CA LEU A 107 6.66 9.11 6.45
C LEU A 107 5.15 9.24 6.66
N ASN A 108 4.51 8.19 7.16
CA ASN A 108 3.11 8.23 7.52
C ASN A 108 2.92 8.69 8.97
N GLN A 109 1.95 9.58 9.19
CA GLN A 109 1.57 10.08 10.52
C GLN A 109 0.17 9.63 10.95
N HIS A 110 -0.64 9.07 10.05
CA HIS A 110 -1.99 8.65 10.38
C HIS A 110 -1.99 7.34 11.18
N PRO A 111 -2.66 7.26 12.34
CA PRO A 111 -2.52 6.16 13.30
C PRO A 111 -3.03 4.80 12.79
N ARG A 112 -4.02 4.82 11.86
CA ARG A 112 -4.59 3.59 11.26
C ARG A 112 -3.91 3.16 9.95
N ILE A 113 -2.76 3.74 9.62
CA ILE A 113 -1.98 3.36 8.43
C ILE A 113 -0.58 2.92 8.84
N THR A 114 -0.06 1.90 8.18
CA THR A 114 1.35 1.51 8.27
C THR A 114 1.92 1.42 6.88
N THR A 115 3.00 2.15 6.60
CA THR A 115 3.74 2.06 5.35
C THR A 115 4.95 1.18 5.55
N LYS A 116 5.22 0.31 4.57
CA LYS A 116 6.38 -0.58 4.57
C LYS A 116 6.96 -0.67 3.16
N THR A 117 8.27 -0.77 3.10
CA THR A 117 8.95 -1.24 1.90
C THR A 117 8.90 -2.77 1.79
N PRO A 118 8.99 -3.35 0.58
CA PRO A 118 9.14 -4.79 0.40
C PRO A 118 10.30 -5.39 1.21
N TYR A 119 11.39 -4.63 1.38
CA TYR A 119 12.54 -5.04 2.18
C TYR A 119 12.19 -5.13 3.67
N GLU A 120 11.56 -4.10 4.24
CA GLU A 120 11.11 -4.10 5.64
C GLU A 120 10.10 -5.20 5.91
N PHE A 121 9.11 -5.36 5.04
CA PHE A 121 8.08 -6.39 5.15
C PHE A 121 8.70 -7.80 5.15
N ARG A 122 9.64 -8.07 4.23
CA ARG A 122 10.37 -9.34 4.16
C ARG A 122 11.19 -9.59 5.42
N ARG A 123 11.95 -8.59 5.88
CA ARG A 123 12.81 -8.69 7.05
C ARG A 123 11.99 -9.01 8.30
N GLU A 124 10.87 -8.31 8.51
CA GLU A 124 9.95 -8.57 9.63
C GLU A 124 9.40 -10.00 9.60
N TYR A 125 8.99 -10.48 8.42
CA TYR A 125 8.51 -11.85 8.27
C TYR A 125 9.59 -12.88 8.63
N GLN A 126 10.82 -12.68 8.17
CA GLN A 126 11.94 -13.57 8.48
C GLN A 126 12.29 -13.58 9.96
N THR A 127 12.34 -12.41 10.61
CA THR A 127 12.62 -12.30 12.05
C THR A 127 11.54 -12.98 12.88
N LYS A 128 10.25 -12.75 12.58
CA LYS A 128 9.13 -13.42 13.26
C LYS A 128 9.23 -14.94 13.13
N ARG A 129 9.56 -15.44 11.93
CA ARG A 129 9.73 -16.87 11.69
C ARG A 129 10.89 -17.46 12.50
N HIS A 130 12.00 -16.73 12.62
CA HIS A 130 13.15 -17.18 13.42
C HIS A 130 12.83 -17.25 14.91
N ASN A 131 12.15 -16.22 15.44
CA ASN A 131 11.76 -16.18 16.86
C ASN A 131 10.76 -17.29 17.22
N ASN A 132 9.79 -17.57 16.35
CA ASN A 132 8.84 -18.67 16.58
C ASN A 132 9.52 -20.03 16.63
N ASN A 133 10.52 -20.27 15.78
CA ASN A 133 11.27 -21.53 15.79
C ASN A 133 12.10 -21.70 17.08
N ASN A 134 12.69 -20.61 17.60
CA ASN A 134 13.47 -20.66 18.84
C ASN A 134 12.59 -20.94 20.07
N ASN A 135 11.39 -20.37 20.12
CA ASN A 135 10.45 -20.61 21.22
C ASN A 135 9.94 -22.06 21.26
N ASN A 136 9.80 -22.71 20.10
CA ASN A 136 9.38 -24.12 20.04
C ASN A 136 10.49 -25.08 20.49
N ASN A 137 11.76 -24.72 20.32
CA ASN A 137 12.89 -25.57 20.71
C ASN A 137 13.25 -25.48 22.21
N ASN A 138 12.81 -24.44 22.91
CA ASN A 138 13.05 -24.26 24.35
C ASN A 138 11.95 -24.87 25.24
N ASN A 139 10.94 -25.50 24.65
CA ASN A 139 9.80 -26.11 25.35
C ASN A 139 9.77 -27.66 25.19
N MET A 140 10.88 -28.27 24.75
CA MET A 140 11.14 -29.70 24.74
C MET A 140 12.32 -30.03 25.65
#